data_AF-A0A357D114-F1
#
_entry.id   AF-A0A357D114-F1
#
_cell.length_a   1.000
_cell.length_b   1.000
_cell.length_c   1.000
_cell.angle_alpha   90.00
_cell.angle_beta   90.00
_cell.angle_gamma   90.00
#
_symmetry.space_group_name_H-M   'P 1'
#
loop_
_entity.id
_entity.type
_entity.pdbx_description
1 polymer ?
#
loop_
_entity_poly.entity_id
_entity_poly.type
_entity_poly.pdbx_seq_one_letter_code
_entity_poly.pdbx_strand_id
1 'polypeptide(L)'
;EFGNSYLILYTDIRYANTLIDDLGSAAVRSTSKVLGLLGRASLDAAGIIRIQESPVLGLKGRGVLVGIIDTGIDYTKSAFINDDGTSKIQYIYDFTIMGESSNGNFAGTEFSNEQINRALASDNPFEIVPTNDTVGHGTFLASVAAGRDESLNIGAAPEAELIVVKLRKARPFYLDYYLIPPEQDNVFDSISVMIGIEFILKKANELERPVAICIGLGTNIGGHDGFTILEEYLGASSKLPGVCICAAVGNESQARHHTQGIIPSVGESVPIDIRVGENAGNIYCSIYTGISDRVSIAVRTPTGEFIGRFSAKSGSTLRTKLVLERSTVVLSYFFPLEGSGAQVSVVRIIDATPGIWTIIVYGDIINDGTFHSWLPITGFVSPEVEFLSPTPNYTVVVPSTSIGLIKCGAYNNFTNSLYIDTSWGPTRLPVISPDFVAPGVEVGGVYPSGYGTMSGTSVATAITTGACAFNTAMGSC
;
A
#
# COMPACT_ATOMS: atom_id res chain seq x y z
N GLU A 1 -19.79 4.05 11.17
CA GLU A 1 -19.01 5.28 11.39
C GLU A 1 -17.71 4.90 12.08
N PHE A 2 -16.60 5.55 11.74
CA PHE A 2 -15.34 5.42 12.47
C PHE A 2 -14.65 6.79 12.51
N GLY A 3 -13.96 7.10 13.62
CA GLY A 3 -13.29 8.39 13.83
C GLY A 3 -14.17 9.65 13.66
N ASN A 4 -15.37 9.72 14.26
CA ASN A 4 -16.33 10.86 14.26
C ASN A 4 -16.64 11.55 12.91
N SER A 5 -16.08 11.09 11.79
CA SER A 5 -16.02 11.84 10.52
C SER A 5 -16.10 10.94 9.28
N TYR A 6 -15.99 9.60 9.41
CA TYR A 6 -15.99 8.68 8.27
C TYR A 6 -17.17 7.72 8.30
N LEU A 7 -17.80 7.55 7.14
CA LEU A 7 -18.93 6.63 6.89
C LEU A 7 -18.53 5.60 5.85
N ILE A 8 -18.78 4.32 6.15
CA ILE A 8 -18.61 3.24 5.17
C ILE A 8 -19.97 2.95 4.57
N LEU A 9 -20.06 3.09 3.25
CA LEU A 9 -21.25 2.74 2.48
C LEU A 9 -20.99 1.43 1.75
N TYR A 10 -21.98 0.55 1.81
CA TYR A 10 -21.99 -0.70 1.06
C TYR A 10 -23.13 -0.64 0.04
N THR A 11 -22.83 -1.06 -1.18
CA THR A 11 -23.84 -1.26 -2.22
C THR A 11 -23.66 -2.63 -2.85
N ASP A 12 -24.74 -3.16 -3.39
CA ASP A 12 -24.69 -4.33 -4.26
C ASP A 12 -23.98 -3.98 -5.58
N ILE A 13 -23.19 -4.92 -6.11
CA ILE A 13 -22.39 -4.72 -7.34
C ILE A 13 -23.26 -4.32 -8.54
N ARG A 14 -24.53 -4.74 -8.57
CA ARG A 14 -25.51 -4.36 -9.61
C ARG A 14 -25.77 -2.86 -9.68
N TYR A 15 -25.56 -2.14 -8.57
CA TYR A 15 -25.76 -0.69 -8.48
C TYR A 15 -24.43 0.08 -8.39
N ALA A 16 -23.28 -0.60 -8.46
CA ALA A 16 -21.97 0.06 -8.27
C ALA A 16 -21.69 1.12 -9.35
N ASN A 17 -22.01 0.82 -10.62
CA ASN A 17 -21.83 1.80 -11.70
C ASN A 17 -22.78 2.98 -11.55
N THR A 18 -24.04 2.73 -11.18
CA THR A 18 -25.02 3.80 -10.90
C THR A 18 -24.54 4.70 -9.77
N LEU A 19 -24.01 4.13 -8.69
CA LEU A 19 -23.45 4.92 -7.59
C LEU A 19 -22.23 5.74 -8.02
N ILE A 20 -21.35 5.18 -8.86
CA ILE A 20 -20.20 5.92 -9.40
C ILE A 20 -20.67 7.08 -10.28
N ASP A 21 -21.66 6.85 -11.13
CA ASP A 21 -22.23 7.87 -12.01
C ASP A 21 -22.92 8.98 -11.19
N ASP A 22 -23.70 8.62 -10.18
CA ASP A 22 -24.41 9.56 -9.28
C ASP A 22 -23.43 10.39 -8.45
N LEU A 23 -22.32 9.81 -8.00
CA LEU A 23 -21.26 10.51 -7.27
C LEU A 23 -20.35 11.35 -8.20
N GLY A 24 -20.36 11.09 -9.51
CA GLY A 24 -19.51 11.79 -10.48
C GLY A 24 -18.02 11.73 -10.11
N SER A 25 -17.35 12.89 -10.06
CA SER A 25 -15.93 12.94 -9.71
C SER A 25 -15.63 12.58 -8.24
N ALA A 26 -16.61 12.71 -7.33
CA ALA A 26 -16.45 12.29 -5.94
C ALA A 26 -16.27 10.77 -5.82
N ALA A 27 -16.76 10.00 -6.80
CA ALA A 27 -16.56 8.55 -6.86
C ALA A 27 -15.08 8.15 -6.84
N VAL A 28 -14.20 8.96 -7.47
CA VAL A 28 -12.76 8.68 -7.48
C VAL A 28 -12.19 8.74 -6.08
N ARG A 29 -12.60 9.69 -5.24
CA ARG A 29 -12.10 9.83 -3.87
C ARG A 29 -12.74 8.82 -2.92
N SER A 30 -14.04 8.58 -3.07
CA SER A 30 -14.81 7.70 -2.18
C SER A 30 -14.63 6.20 -2.44
N THR A 31 -14.24 5.81 -3.67
CA THR A 31 -13.94 4.41 -4.00
C THR A 31 -12.67 3.95 -3.29
N SER A 32 -12.76 2.86 -2.52
CA SER A 32 -11.61 2.25 -1.86
C SER A 32 -10.50 1.94 -2.86
N LYS A 33 -9.26 2.28 -2.49
CA LYS A 33 -8.07 1.85 -3.22
C LYS A 33 -7.70 0.42 -2.84
N VAL A 34 -6.82 -0.17 -3.64
CA VAL A 34 -6.21 -1.47 -3.36
C VAL A 34 -4.71 -1.30 -3.18
N LEU A 35 -4.16 -1.94 -2.14
CA LEU A 35 -2.77 -1.86 -1.71
C LEU A 35 -2.12 -3.24 -1.76
N GLY A 36 -0.85 -3.28 -2.15
CA GLY A 36 -0.03 -4.49 -2.18
C GLY A 36 1.13 -4.43 -1.19
N LEU A 37 1.82 -5.56 -1.03
CA LEU A 37 3.00 -5.69 -0.17
C LEU A 37 4.21 -4.94 -0.75
N LEU A 38 5.02 -4.33 0.10
CA LEU A 38 6.23 -3.58 -0.30
C LEU A 38 7.53 -4.27 0.14
N GLY A 39 7.53 -5.60 0.18
CA GLY A 39 8.70 -6.43 0.48
C GLY A 39 8.69 -7.73 -0.30
N ARG A 40 9.88 -8.30 -0.53
CA ARG A 40 10.07 -9.59 -1.20
C ARG A 40 11.01 -10.46 -0.38
N ALA A 41 10.60 -11.71 -0.15
CA ALA A 41 11.48 -12.71 0.45
C ALA A 41 12.67 -12.98 -0.48
N SER A 42 13.87 -13.09 0.09
CA SER A 42 15.05 -13.51 -0.67
C SER A 42 15.10 -15.03 -0.73
N LEU A 43 15.07 -15.61 -1.93
CA LEU A 43 15.20 -17.05 -2.15
C LEU A 43 16.65 -17.55 -1.97
N ASP A 44 17.64 -16.65 -2.03
CA ASP A 44 19.07 -16.98 -2.06
C ASP A 44 19.71 -17.20 -0.67
N ALA A 45 18.94 -17.05 0.41
CA ALA A 45 19.48 -17.19 1.78
C ALA A 45 19.78 -18.65 2.20
N ALA A 46 19.60 -19.63 1.32
CA ALA A 46 19.98 -21.03 1.55
C ALA A 46 21.51 -21.20 1.53
N GLY A 47 22.21 -20.72 2.56
CA GLY A 47 23.58 -21.16 2.84
C GLY A 47 24.52 -20.18 3.54
N ILE A 48 24.24 -18.87 3.55
CA ILE A 48 25.06 -17.89 4.28
C ILE A 48 24.15 -16.81 4.85
N ILE A 49 23.53 -17.08 6.00
CA ILE A 49 22.81 -16.07 6.77
C ILE A 49 23.86 -15.24 7.52
N ARG A 50 24.00 -13.96 7.16
CA ARG A 50 24.82 -13.01 7.93
C ARG A 50 23.93 -12.35 8.98
N ILE A 51 24.18 -12.67 10.24
CA ILE A 51 23.53 -12.03 11.39
C ILE A 51 23.86 -10.54 11.37
N GLN A 52 22.84 -9.69 11.34
CA GLN A 52 23.01 -8.24 11.42
C GLN A 52 23.06 -7.84 12.90
N GLU A 53 24.21 -7.36 13.38
CA GLU A 53 24.32 -6.73 14.70
C GLU A 53 23.86 -5.27 14.60
N SER A 54 22.68 -4.96 15.14
CA SER A 54 22.27 -3.57 15.34
C SER A 54 22.74 -3.08 16.72
N PRO A 55 23.26 -1.84 16.86
CA PRO A 55 23.67 -1.32 18.15
C PRO A 55 22.47 -1.29 19.11
N VAL A 56 22.56 -2.05 20.20
CA VAL A 56 21.55 -2.05 21.27
C VAL A 56 21.57 -0.68 21.95
N LEU A 57 20.70 0.23 21.52
CA LEU A 57 20.31 1.38 22.32
C LEU A 57 19.62 0.82 23.57
N GLY A 58 20.07 1.22 24.77
CA GLY A 58 19.66 0.64 26.06
C GLY A 58 18.18 0.77 26.46
N LEU A 59 17.30 1.17 25.55
CA LEU A 59 15.84 1.25 25.71
C LEU A 59 15.20 0.22 24.78
N LYS A 60 14.47 -0.76 25.35
CA LYS A 60 13.97 -1.93 24.62
C LYS A 60 12.50 -1.83 24.16
N GLY A 61 11.83 -0.68 24.37
CA GLY A 61 10.43 -0.45 23.96
C GLY A 61 9.37 -0.87 24.99
N ARG A 62 9.75 -1.09 26.26
CA ARG A 62 8.83 -1.48 27.33
C ARG A 62 7.67 -0.50 27.49
N GLY A 63 6.45 -1.02 27.63
CA GLY A 63 5.24 -0.21 27.87
C GLY A 63 4.66 0.42 26.60
N VAL A 64 5.27 0.21 25.44
CA VAL A 64 4.75 0.70 24.14
C VAL A 64 4.15 -0.44 23.34
N LEU A 65 3.20 -0.11 22.48
CA LEU A 65 2.58 -1.04 21.53
C LEU A 65 3.18 -0.84 20.14
N VAL A 66 3.37 -1.93 19.42
CA VAL A 66 3.66 -1.94 17.99
C VAL A 66 2.46 -2.52 17.26
N GLY A 67 1.85 -1.70 16.40
CA GLY A 67 0.74 -2.07 15.55
C GLY A 67 1.22 -2.58 14.20
N ILE A 68 0.83 -3.78 13.80
CA ILE A 68 1.13 -4.36 12.48
C ILE A 68 -0.18 -4.57 11.73
N ILE A 69 -0.29 -4.03 10.51
CA ILE A 69 -1.46 -4.19 9.66
C ILE A 69 -1.01 -4.78 8.32
N ASP A 70 -1.18 -6.08 8.16
CA ASP A 70 -0.51 -6.84 7.11
C ASP A 70 -1.20 -8.19 6.86
N THR A 71 -0.46 -9.23 6.47
CA THR A 71 -0.94 -10.59 6.17
C THR A 71 -1.27 -11.42 7.43
N GLY A 72 -1.05 -10.86 8.62
CA GLY A 72 -1.28 -11.50 9.92
C GLY A 72 0.01 -11.82 10.66
N ILE A 73 -0.07 -12.78 11.57
CA ILE A 73 1.09 -13.26 12.35
C ILE A 73 0.95 -14.75 12.65
N ASP A 74 2.05 -15.48 12.55
CA ASP A 74 2.19 -16.78 13.21
C ASP A 74 2.59 -16.56 14.68
N TYR A 75 1.59 -16.55 15.56
CA TYR A 75 1.76 -16.29 16.99
C TYR A 75 2.50 -17.41 17.74
N THR A 76 2.73 -18.56 17.09
CA THR A 76 3.40 -19.73 17.71
C THR A 76 4.93 -19.63 17.68
N LYS A 77 5.49 -18.61 17.00
CA LYS A 77 6.94 -18.43 16.90
C LYS A 77 7.54 -17.92 18.21
N SER A 78 8.72 -18.45 18.56
CA SER A 78 9.54 -18.05 19.72
C SER A 78 9.75 -16.53 19.81
N ALA A 79 9.88 -15.84 18.67
CA ALA A 79 10.02 -14.39 18.61
C ALA A 79 8.85 -13.61 19.26
N PHE A 80 7.69 -14.25 19.44
CA PHE A 80 6.47 -13.64 19.99
C PHE A 80 6.01 -14.28 21.32
N ILE A 81 6.85 -15.13 21.90
CA ILE A 81 6.60 -15.77 23.19
C ILE A 81 7.62 -15.21 24.19
N ASN A 82 7.12 -14.79 25.35
CA ASN A 82 7.92 -14.31 26.47
C ASN A 82 8.63 -15.49 27.16
N ASP A 83 9.63 -15.17 27.99
CA ASP A 83 10.43 -16.17 28.70
C ASP A 83 9.60 -17.02 29.69
N ASP A 84 8.44 -16.51 30.11
CA ASP A 84 7.47 -17.23 30.96
C ASP A 84 6.46 -18.08 30.17
N GLY A 85 6.59 -18.15 28.84
CA GLY A 85 5.71 -18.89 27.94
C GLY A 85 4.44 -18.14 27.53
N THR A 86 4.22 -16.92 28.02
CA THR A 86 3.07 -16.09 27.61
C THR A 86 3.33 -15.39 26.28
N SER A 87 2.27 -15.01 25.56
CA SER A 87 2.38 -14.23 24.35
C SER A 87 2.65 -12.76 24.65
N LYS A 88 3.53 -12.14 23.86
CA LYS A 88 3.67 -10.67 23.83
C LYS A 88 2.65 -9.97 22.93
N ILE A 89 1.78 -10.73 22.25
CA ILE A 89 0.75 -10.20 21.37
C ILE A 89 -0.49 -9.93 22.21
N GLN A 90 -0.87 -8.66 22.34
CA GLN A 90 -2.02 -8.26 23.14
C GLN A 90 -3.34 -8.57 22.43
N TYR A 91 -3.40 -8.34 21.12
CA TYR A 91 -4.58 -8.62 20.32
C TYR A 91 -4.21 -9.03 18.89
N ILE A 92 -5.00 -9.96 18.32
CA ILE A 92 -5.03 -10.24 16.89
C ILE A 92 -6.44 -9.94 16.37
N TYR A 93 -6.55 -9.19 15.29
CA TYR A 93 -7.82 -8.98 14.58
C TYR A 93 -7.73 -9.55 13.16
N ASP A 94 -8.52 -10.58 12.86
CA ASP A 94 -8.48 -11.28 11.58
C ASP A 94 -9.73 -10.99 10.74
N PHE A 95 -9.57 -10.20 9.68
CA PHE A 95 -10.63 -9.88 8.72
C PHE A 95 -11.06 -11.07 7.85
N THR A 96 -10.31 -12.17 7.84
CA THR A 96 -10.62 -13.37 7.05
C THR A 96 -11.59 -14.31 7.77
N ILE A 97 -11.80 -14.12 9.07
CA ILE A 97 -12.69 -14.94 9.90
C ILE A 97 -13.91 -14.10 10.28
N MET A 98 -15.10 -14.52 9.89
CA MET A 98 -16.33 -13.81 10.26
C MET A 98 -16.56 -13.89 11.77
N GLY A 99 -16.56 -12.75 12.45
CA GLY A 99 -16.88 -12.67 13.87
C GLY A 99 -18.37 -12.76 14.16
N GLU A 100 -18.72 -13.10 15.40
CA GLU A 100 -20.10 -13.03 15.90
C GLU A 100 -20.54 -11.56 15.95
N SER A 101 -21.58 -11.22 15.18
CA SER A 101 -22.09 -9.86 15.01
C SER A 101 -22.78 -9.35 16.28
N SER A 102 -22.03 -9.01 17.33
CA SER A 102 -22.61 -8.51 18.58
C SER A 102 -22.44 -7.01 18.79
N ASN A 103 -21.38 -6.37 18.26
CA ASN A 103 -21.07 -4.96 18.60
C ASN A 103 -20.75 -4.02 17.43
N GLY A 104 -21.42 -4.21 16.29
CA GLY A 104 -21.51 -3.18 15.25
C GLY A 104 -20.23 -2.89 14.44
N ASN A 105 -20.36 -3.02 13.13
CA ASN A 105 -19.59 -2.35 12.07
C ASN A 105 -18.28 -2.92 11.51
N PHE A 106 -17.65 -3.97 12.05
CA PHE A 106 -16.41 -4.48 11.42
C PHE A 106 -16.42 -6.00 11.24
N ALA A 107 -16.29 -6.43 9.98
CA ALA A 107 -16.29 -7.84 9.59
C ALA A 107 -14.93 -8.48 9.92
N GLY A 108 -14.81 -9.21 11.03
CA GLY A 108 -13.58 -9.89 11.43
C GLY A 108 -13.71 -10.51 12.82
N THR A 109 -12.74 -11.30 13.26
CA THR A 109 -12.70 -11.92 14.60
C THR A 109 -11.52 -11.38 15.41
N GLU A 110 -11.79 -10.96 16.65
CA GLU A 110 -10.78 -10.53 17.62
C GLU A 110 -10.35 -11.69 18.51
N PHE A 111 -9.06 -11.81 18.75
CA PHE A 111 -8.46 -12.72 19.72
C PHE A 111 -7.63 -11.94 20.75
N SER A 112 -7.98 -12.08 22.03
CA SER A 112 -7.25 -11.45 23.14
C SER A 112 -5.98 -12.23 23.51
N ASN A 113 -5.06 -11.58 24.23
CA ASN A 113 -3.88 -12.21 24.82
C ASN A 113 -4.23 -13.49 25.63
N GLU A 114 -5.35 -13.47 26.36
CA GLU A 114 -5.80 -14.62 27.16
C GLU A 114 -6.22 -15.80 26.28
N GLN A 115 -6.85 -15.54 25.12
CA GLN A 115 -7.15 -16.59 24.14
C GLN A 115 -5.86 -17.12 23.50
N ILE A 116 -4.92 -16.23 23.17
CA ILE A 116 -3.64 -16.60 22.59
C ILE A 116 -2.82 -17.45 23.57
N ASN A 117 -2.75 -17.08 24.85
CA ASN A 117 -2.05 -17.87 25.88
C ASN A 117 -2.71 -19.24 26.09
N ARG A 118 -4.04 -19.32 26.06
CA ARG A 118 -4.75 -20.60 26.08
C ARG A 118 -4.45 -21.45 24.86
N ALA A 119 -4.32 -20.83 23.68
CA ALA A 119 -3.89 -21.51 22.47
C ALA A 119 -2.45 -22.02 22.57
N LEU A 120 -1.50 -21.20 23.05
CA LEU A 120 -0.10 -21.57 23.24
C LEU A 120 0.10 -22.70 24.26
N ALA A 121 -0.79 -22.85 25.24
CA ALA A 121 -0.78 -23.94 26.21
C ALA A 121 -1.43 -25.25 25.69
N SER A 122 -2.04 -25.24 24.50
CA SER A 122 -2.69 -26.39 23.87
C SER A 122 -1.74 -27.10 22.91
N ASP A 123 -1.88 -28.42 22.79
CA ASP A 123 -1.20 -29.20 21.74
C ASP A 123 -1.65 -28.81 20.32
N ASN A 124 -2.85 -28.20 20.20
CA ASN A 124 -3.42 -27.72 18.95
C ASN A 124 -3.83 -26.24 19.06
N PRO A 125 -2.88 -25.28 19.02
CA PRO A 125 -3.16 -23.86 19.22
C PRO A 125 -4.22 -23.29 18.25
N PHE A 126 -4.15 -23.71 16.98
CA PHE A 126 -5.03 -23.22 15.92
C PHE A 126 -6.48 -23.71 16.02
N GLU A 127 -6.81 -24.65 16.90
CA GLU A 127 -8.21 -24.97 17.20
C GLU A 127 -8.88 -23.91 18.11
N ILE A 128 -8.07 -23.21 18.92
CA ILE A 128 -8.54 -22.18 19.85
C ILE A 128 -8.47 -20.79 19.21
N VAL A 129 -7.35 -20.48 18.57
CA VAL A 129 -7.12 -19.23 17.83
C VAL A 129 -6.81 -19.61 16.37
N PRO A 130 -7.85 -19.77 15.52
CA PRO A 130 -7.75 -20.29 14.15
C PRO A 130 -7.25 -19.25 13.14
N THR A 131 -6.24 -18.48 13.51
CA THR A 131 -5.56 -17.52 12.63
C THR A 131 -4.09 -17.88 12.49
N ASN A 132 -3.58 -17.76 11.27
CA ASN A 132 -2.18 -17.95 10.93
C ASN A 132 -1.83 -17.02 9.76
N ASP A 133 -0.55 -16.68 9.62
CA ASP A 133 -0.01 -15.96 8.48
C ASP A 133 0.50 -16.97 7.45
N THR A 134 -0.23 -17.14 6.34
CA THR A 134 0.16 -18.08 5.28
C THR A 134 1.11 -17.44 4.26
N VAL A 135 1.29 -16.12 4.32
CA VAL A 135 2.12 -15.35 3.39
C VAL A 135 3.48 -15.04 4.01
N GLY A 136 3.49 -14.75 5.31
CA GLY A 136 4.68 -14.53 6.12
C GLY A 136 5.18 -13.09 6.17
N HIS A 137 4.61 -12.17 5.38
CA HIS A 137 5.05 -10.78 5.36
C HIS A 137 4.79 -10.08 6.70
N GLY A 138 3.58 -10.21 7.26
CA GLY A 138 3.22 -9.64 8.55
C GLY A 138 4.01 -10.24 9.71
N THR A 139 4.20 -11.56 9.74
CA THR A 139 5.06 -12.25 10.73
C THR A 139 6.49 -11.71 10.67
N PHE A 140 7.02 -11.55 9.46
CA PHE A 140 8.36 -11.04 9.26
C PHE A 140 8.50 -9.60 9.76
N LEU A 141 7.60 -8.70 9.36
CA LEU A 141 7.64 -7.30 9.82
C LEU A 141 7.48 -7.20 11.34
N ALA A 142 6.59 -8.00 11.95
CA ALA A 142 6.44 -8.05 13.40
C ALA A 142 7.73 -8.49 14.10
N SER A 143 8.43 -9.48 13.55
CA SER A 143 9.70 -9.96 14.09
C SER A 143 10.81 -8.91 14.00
N VAL A 144 10.87 -8.16 12.89
CA VAL A 144 11.86 -7.11 12.70
C VAL A 144 11.56 -5.90 13.58
N ALA A 145 10.29 -5.55 13.75
CA ALA A 145 9.89 -4.42 14.58
C ALA A 145 10.03 -4.70 16.08
N ALA A 146 9.66 -5.90 16.54
CA ALA A 146 9.54 -6.21 17.97
C ALA A 146 9.81 -7.68 18.33
N GLY A 147 10.49 -8.48 17.50
CA GLY A 147 10.83 -9.86 17.85
C GLY A 147 11.78 -9.95 19.05
N ARG A 148 11.63 -11.00 19.87
CA ARG A 148 12.46 -11.25 21.07
C ARG A 148 13.56 -12.29 20.90
N ASP A 149 13.62 -12.99 19.77
CA ASP A 149 14.46 -14.18 19.65
C ASP A 149 15.95 -13.83 19.51
N GLU A 150 16.68 -13.87 20.63
CA GLU A 150 18.11 -13.59 20.69
C GLU A 150 18.96 -14.55 19.86
N SER A 151 18.45 -15.74 19.53
CA SER A 151 19.19 -16.76 18.77
C SER A 151 19.09 -16.58 17.25
N LEU A 152 18.10 -15.82 16.78
CA LEU A 152 17.76 -15.67 15.37
C LEU A 152 17.82 -14.21 14.91
N ASN A 153 17.09 -13.31 15.57
CA ASN A 153 17.10 -11.87 15.35
C ASN A 153 16.35 -11.13 16.47
N ILE A 154 17.02 -10.18 17.10
CA ILE A 154 16.39 -9.26 18.06
C ILE A 154 15.78 -8.12 17.24
N GLY A 155 14.45 -8.00 17.30
CA GLY A 155 13.74 -6.91 16.64
C GLY A 155 14.13 -5.56 17.24
N ALA A 156 13.79 -4.46 16.55
CA ALA A 156 14.16 -3.13 16.97
C ALA A 156 13.64 -2.83 18.40
N ALA A 157 12.39 -3.12 18.74
CA ALA A 157 11.82 -2.92 20.07
C ALA A 157 11.40 -4.25 20.75
N PRO A 158 12.34 -5.05 21.29
CA PRO A 158 12.06 -6.42 21.73
C PRO A 158 11.17 -6.49 23.00
N GLU A 159 11.07 -5.43 23.78
CA GLU A 159 10.15 -5.34 24.94
C GLU A 159 8.83 -4.62 24.62
N ALA A 160 8.63 -4.12 23.39
CA ALA A 160 7.32 -3.63 22.97
C ALA A 160 6.36 -4.80 22.73
N GLU A 161 5.07 -4.59 22.97
CA GLU A 161 4.04 -5.61 22.76
C GLU A 161 3.28 -5.36 21.46
N LEU A 162 2.65 -6.39 20.91
CA LEU A 162 2.09 -6.35 19.56
C LEU A 162 0.56 -6.24 19.56
N ILE A 163 0.04 -5.45 18.63
CA ILE A 163 -1.35 -5.55 18.15
C ILE A 163 -1.28 -5.84 16.67
N VAL A 164 -1.85 -6.96 16.23
CA VAL A 164 -1.74 -7.40 14.83
C VAL A 164 -3.11 -7.43 14.18
N VAL A 165 -3.19 -6.89 12.98
CA VAL A 165 -4.35 -6.94 12.12
C VAL A 165 -4.00 -7.72 10.86
N LYS A 166 -4.70 -8.84 10.65
CA LYS A 166 -4.64 -9.63 9.42
C LYS A 166 -5.71 -9.14 8.46
N LEU A 167 -5.27 -8.54 7.36
CA LEU A 167 -6.13 -8.06 6.30
C LEU A 167 -6.66 -9.23 5.44
N ARG A 168 -7.81 -8.99 4.82
CA ARG A 168 -8.41 -9.90 3.84
C ARG A 168 -8.17 -9.39 2.41
N LYS A 169 -8.19 -10.32 1.45
CA LYS A 169 -8.16 -9.97 0.01
C LYS A 169 -9.28 -8.99 -0.33
N ALA A 170 -8.96 -7.98 -1.14
CA ALA A 170 -9.88 -6.96 -1.57
C ALA A 170 -11.08 -7.59 -2.29
N ARG A 171 -12.25 -6.94 -2.16
CA ARG A 171 -13.49 -7.42 -2.76
C ARG A 171 -13.37 -7.52 -4.29
N PRO A 172 -13.98 -8.53 -4.95
CA PRO A 172 -13.84 -8.77 -6.38
C PRO A 172 -14.08 -7.54 -7.26
N PHE A 173 -15.08 -6.72 -6.91
CA PHE A 173 -15.36 -5.47 -7.61
C PHE A 173 -14.12 -4.56 -7.76
N TYR A 174 -13.30 -4.42 -6.72
CA TYR A 174 -12.11 -3.57 -6.78
C TYR A 174 -10.98 -4.21 -7.59
N LEU A 175 -10.86 -5.54 -7.57
CA LEU A 175 -9.92 -6.27 -8.40
C LEU A 175 -10.23 -6.05 -9.88
N ASP A 176 -11.50 -6.18 -10.27
CA ASP A 176 -11.97 -5.94 -11.64
C ASP A 176 -11.84 -4.47 -12.03
N TYR A 177 -12.24 -3.55 -11.14
CA TYR A 177 -12.24 -2.11 -11.41
C TYR A 177 -10.83 -1.54 -11.63
N TYR A 178 -9.83 -2.06 -10.91
CA TYR A 178 -8.43 -1.68 -11.03
C TYR A 178 -7.61 -2.62 -11.94
N LEU A 179 -8.26 -3.60 -12.57
CA LEU A 179 -7.64 -4.59 -13.46
C LEU A 179 -6.48 -5.36 -12.82
N ILE A 180 -6.62 -5.70 -11.54
CA ILE A 180 -5.64 -6.49 -10.81
C ILE A 180 -5.58 -7.91 -11.38
N PRO A 181 -4.39 -8.48 -11.61
CA PRO A 181 -4.25 -9.85 -12.07
C PRO A 181 -4.96 -10.85 -11.14
N PRO A 182 -5.74 -11.81 -11.66
CA PRO A 182 -6.55 -12.71 -10.84
C PRO A 182 -5.71 -13.60 -9.90
N GLU A 183 -4.49 -13.92 -10.28
CA GLU A 183 -3.50 -14.68 -9.51
C GLU A 183 -2.87 -13.90 -8.35
N GLN A 184 -3.04 -12.58 -8.30
CA GLN A 184 -2.52 -11.79 -7.20
C GLN A 184 -3.44 -11.93 -5.98
N ASP A 185 -2.93 -12.58 -4.94
CA ASP A 185 -3.67 -12.81 -3.69
C ASP A 185 -3.48 -11.73 -2.63
N ASN A 186 -2.32 -11.06 -2.63
CA ASN A 186 -1.95 -10.08 -1.61
C ASN A 186 -2.38 -8.66 -2.01
N VAL A 187 -3.69 -8.48 -2.13
CA VAL A 187 -4.31 -7.20 -2.49
C VAL A 187 -5.31 -6.84 -1.41
N PHE A 188 -5.14 -5.70 -0.76
CA PHE A 188 -5.95 -5.29 0.38
C PHE A 188 -6.67 -3.99 0.10
N ASP A 189 -7.96 -3.89 0.45
CA ASP A 189 -8.70 -2.66 0.25
C ASP A 189 -8.40 -1.62 1.34
N SER A 190 -8.27 -0.35 0.95
CA SER A 190 -7.96 0.76 1.86
C SER A 190 -8.96 0.90 3.00
N ILE A 191 -10.24 0.54 2.81
CA ILE A 191 -11.24 0.56 3.88
C ILE A 191 -10.86 -0.45 4.98
N SER A 192 -10.49 -1.69 4.61
CA SER A 192 -10.00 -2.69 5.57
C SER A 192 -8.75 -2.21 6.32
N VAL A 193 -7.84 -1.49 5.66
CA VAL A 193 -6.67 -0.86 6.31
C VAL A 193 -7.11 0.19 7.33
N MET A 194 -8.02 1.10 6.96
CA MET A 194 -8.52 2.14 7.87
C MET A 194 -9.19 1.55 9.12
N ILE A 195 -10.03 0.52 8.94
CA ILE A 195 -10.67 -0.20 10.04
C ILE A 195 -9.62 -0.87 10.93
N GLY A 196 -8.60 -1.49 10.33
CA GLY A 196 -7.50 -2.11 11.06
C GLY A 196 -6.76 -1.10 11.95
N ILE A 197 -6.50 0.09 11.43
CA ILE A 197 -5.88 1.17 12.21
C ILE A 197 -6.80 1.61 13.35
N GLU A 198 -8.10 1.80 13.07
CA GLU A 198 -9.07 2.19 14.10
C GLU A 198 -9.10 1.16 15.24
N PHE A 199 -9.05 -0.13 14.91
CA PHE A 199 -8.95 -1.21 15.89
C PHE A 199 -7.68 -1.06 16.75
N ILE A 200 -6.52 -0.86 16.14
CA ILE A 200 -5.25 -0.68 16.87
C ILE A 200 -5.32 0.55 17.79
N LEU A 201 -5.80 1.68 17.28
CA LEU A 201 -5.93 2.92 18.06
C LEU A 201 -6.90 2.74 19.24
N LYS A 202 -8.04 2.10 19.01
CA LYS A 202 -9.01 1.78 20.06
C LYS A 202 -8.40 0.91 21.15
N LYS A 203 -7.69 -0.16 20.77
CA LYS A 203 -7.03 -1.07 21.71
C LYS A 203 -5.87 -0.41 22.46
N ALA A 204 -5.08 0.42 21.79
CA ALA A 204 -4.04 1.20 22.43
C ALA A 204 -4.61 2.15 23.48
N ASN A 205 -5.74 2.79 23.18
CA ASN A 205 -6.45 3.65 24.13
C ASN A 205 -7.08 2.86 25.30
N GLU A 206 -7.70 1.69 25.04
CA GLU A 206 -8.21 0.79 26.09
C GLU A 206 -7.11 0.31 27.04
N LEU A 207 -5.88 0.13 26.53
CA LEU A 207 -4.70 -0.25 27.29
C LEU A 207 -3.95 0.96 27.90
N GLU A 208 -4.39 2.19 27.64
CA GLU A 208 -3.75 3.46 28.06
C GLU A 208 -2.27 3.55 27.68
N ARG A 209 -1.92 3.14 26.45
CA ARG A 209 -0.53 3.04 26.01
C ARG A 209 -0.26 3.69 24.66
N PRO A 210 0.94 4.26 24.46
CA PRO A 210 1.34 4.75 23.15
C PRO A 210 1.50 3.60 22.15
N VAL A 211 1.33 3.91 20.86
CA VAL A 211 1.44 2.94 19.77
C VAL A 211 2.21 3.48 18.57
N ALA A 212 3.14 2.67 18.06
CA ALA A 212 3.80 2.88 16.78
C ALA A 212 3.23 1.89 15.74
N ILE A 213 2.67 2.38 14.63
CA ILE A 213 1.98 1.57 13.62
C ILE A 213 2.86 1.44 12.37
N CYS A 214 3.11 0.20 11.93
CA CYS A 214 3.86 -0.13 10.73
C CYS A 214 2.89 -0.37 9.55
N ILE A 215 3.02 0.43 8.49
CA ILE A 215 2.31 0.24 7.22
C ILE A 215 3.32 -0.14 6.13
N GLY A 216 3.44 -1.45 5.91
CA GLY A 216 4.28 -2.05 4.86
C GLY A 216 3.58 -2.21 3.51
N LEU A 217 2.49 -1.45 3.28
CA LEU A 217 1.58 -1.59 2.14
C LEU A 217 1.53 -0.30 1.33
N GLY A 218 1.31 -0.41 0.02
CA GLY A 218 1.17 0.77 -0.83
C GLY A 218 0.55 0.53 -2.19
N THR A 219 0.34 1.61 -2.95
CA THR A 219 -0.24 1.58 -4.30
C THR A 219 0.09 2.84 -5.12
N ASN A 220 0.11 2.69 -6.44
CA ASN A 220 0.15 3.80 -7.40
C ASN A 220 -1.27 4.23 -7.82
N ILE A 221 -2.30 3.60 -7.26
CA ILE A 221 -3.70 3.93 -7.52
C ILE A 221 -4.10 5.09 -6.59
N GLY A 222 -3.79 6.31 -7.02
CA GLY A 222 -4.16 7.53 -6.31
C GLY A 222 -3.53 8.75 -6.94
N GLY A 223 -3.79 9.94 -6.37
CA GLY A 223 -3.26 11.19 -6.87
C GLY A 223 -1.83 11.49 -6.41
N HIS A 224 -1.28 10.74 -5.46
CA HIS A 224 0.04 11.02 -4.84
C HIS A 224 0.14 12.46 -4.27
N ASP A 225 -1.00 13.05 -3.93
CA ASP A 225 -1.17 14.45 -3.53
C ASP A 225 -1.74 14.61 -2.11
N GLY A 226 -1.87 13.53 -1.33
CA GLY A 226 -2.32 13.60 0.06
C GLY A 226 -3.83 13.63 0.25
N PHE A 227 -4.63 13.62 -0.83
CA PHE A 227 -6.07 13.86 -0.79
C PHE A 227 -6.95 12.60 -0.91
N THR A 228 -6.37 11.40 -0.97
CA THR A 228 -7.21 10.20 -0.80
C THR A 228 -7.74 10.13 0.64
N ILE A 229 -8.93 9.53 0.82
CA ILE A 229 -9.55 9.38 2.15
C ILE A 229 -8.61 8.63 3.11
N LEU A 230 -7.88 7.63 2.61
CA LEU A 230 -6.89 6.89 3.41
C LEU A 230 -5.77 7.82 3.91
N GLU A 231 -5.21 8.66 3.03
CA GLU A 231 -4.14 9.58 3.39
C GLU A 231 -4.59 10.64 4.40
N GLU A 232 -5.76 11.23 4.19
CA GLU A 232 -6.32 12.23 5.12
C GLU A 232 -6.62 11.62 6.49
N TYR A 233 -7.19 10.42 6.52
CA TYR A 233 -7.41 9.67 7.75
C TYR A 233 -6.10 9.40 8.48
N LEU A 234 -5.08 8.92 7.78
CA LEU A 234 -3.76 8.66 8.35
C LEU A 234 -3.12 9.94 8.92
N GLY A 235 -3.19 11.04 8.18
CA GLY A 235 -2.65 12.34 8.62
C GLY A 235 -3.44 12.97 9.75
N ALA A 236 -4.72 12.62 9.94
CA ALA A 236 -5.49 12.99 11.11
C ALA A 236 -5.11 12.12 12.32
N SER A 237 -5.03 10.81 12.13
CA SER A 237 -4.68 9.85 13.19
C SER A 237 -3.25 10.03 13.72
N SER A 238 -2.31 10.45 12.87
CA SER A 238 -0.92 10.70 13.32
C SER A 238 -0.76 11.94 14.22
N LYS A 239 -1.81 12.77 14.36
CA LYS A 239 -1.82 13.93 15.27
C LYS A 239 -2.32 13.57 16.68
N LEU A 240 -2.77 12.34 16.89
CA LEU A 240 -3.23 11.89 18.19
C LEU A 240 -2.03 11.71 19.14
N PRO A 241 -2.09 12.21 20.39
CA PRO A 241 -1.02 12.03 21.35
C PRO A 241 -0.68 10.55 21.56
N GLY A 242 0.62 10.23 21.55
CA GLY A 242 1.09 8.85 21.74
C GLY A 242 0.90 7.93 20.53
N VAL A 243 0.51 8.47 19.37
CA VAL A 243 0.38 7.71 18.12
C VAL A 243 1.49 8.10 17.16
N CYS A 244 2.24 7.11 16.69
CA CYS A 244 3.23 7.28 15.61
C CYS A 244 2.85 6.34 14.46
N ILE A 245 2.86 6.83 13.22
CA ILE A 245 2.55 6.01 12.04
C ILE A 245 3.72 6.08 11.07
N CYS A 246 4.29 4.91 10.77
CA CYS A 246 5.39 4.73 9.84
C CYS A 246 4.87 4.06 8.56
N ALA A 247 5.18 4.63 7.39
CA ALA A 247 4.75 4.11 6.10
C ALA A 247 5.95 3.91 5.16
N ALA A 248 5.95 2.77 4.46
CA ALA A 248 6.92 2.46 3.43
C ALA A 248 6.69 3.31 2.18
N VAL A 249 7.75 3.94 1.65
CA VAL A 249 7.63 4.79 0.46
C VAL A 249 7.41 4.02 -0.84
N GLY A 250 7.63 2.70 -0.87
CA GLY A 250 7.44 1.86 -2.04
C GLY A 250 8.74 1.44 -2.73
N ASN A 251 8.63 0.49 -3.66
CA ASN A 251 9.75 -0.14 -4.35
C ASN A 251 9.67 0.09 -5.88
N GLU A 252 9.31 1.31 -6.31
CA GLU A 252 8.87 1.58 -7.68
C GLU A 252 9.84 2.46 -8.49
N SER A 253 10.98 2.89 -7.93
CA SER A 253 11.88 3.85 -8.60
C SER A 253 12.51 3.30 -9.88
N GLN A 254 12.75 1.98 -9.95
CA GLN A 254 13.25 1.29 -11.14
C GLN A 254 12.18 0.49 -11.89
N ALA A 255 10.94 0.47 -11.40
CA ALA A 255 9.87 -0.32 -12.01
C ALA A 255 9.34 0.26 -13.33
N ARG A 256 9.75 1.50 -13.68
CA ARG A 256 9.30 2.22 -14.89
C ARG A 256 7.78 2.37 -14.99
N HIS A 257 7.11 2.41 -13.83
CA HIS A 257 5.66 2.57 -13.68
C HIS A 257 5.22 4.02 -13.45
N HIS A 258 6.12 4.99 -13.59
CA HIS A 258 5.78 6.41 -13.57
C HIS A 258 6.42 7.15 -14.77
N THR A 259 5.68 8.08 -15.35
CA THR A 259 6.20 9.07 -16.31
C THR A 259 5.58 10.44 -16.07
N GLN A 260 6.30 11.48 -16.43
CA GLN A 260 5.89 12.87 -16.32
C GLN A 260 6.05 13.56 -17.68
N GLY A 261 5.15 14.48 -18.00
CA GLY A 261 5.28 15.33 -19.18
C GLY A 261 4.70 16.72 -18.96
N ILE A 262 4.97 17.61 -19.93
CA ILE A 262 4.46 18.98 -19.95
C ILE A 262 3.82 19.22 -21.31
N ILE A 263 2.54 19.55 -21.32
CA ILE A 263 1.80 19.94 -22.53
C ILE A 263 2.09 21.42 -22.80
N PRO A 264 2.73 21.78 -23.94
CA PRO A 264 3.25 23.14 -24.12
C PRO A 264 2.18 24.24 -24.15
N SER A 265 1.02 23.97 -24.75
CA SER A 265 -0.09 24.92 -24.87
C SER A 265 -1.40 24.22 -25.26
N VAL A 266 -2.50 24.97 -25.25
CA VAL A 266 -3.82 24.48 -25.69
C VAL A 266 -3.75 24.03 -27.16
N GLY A 267 -4.27 22.83 -27.44
CA GLY A 267 -4.28 22.22 -28.78
C GLY A 267 -3.06 21.37 -29.10
N GLU A 268 -1.95 21.54 -28.38
CA GLU A 268 -0.77 20.68 -28.47
C GLU A 268 -1.00 19.34 -27.76
N SER A 269 -0.13 18.36 -28.07
CA SER A 269 -0.23 17.03 -27.47
C SER A 269 1.12 16.39 -27.18
N VAL A 270 1.15 15.53 -26.17
CA VAL A 270 2.33 14.75 -25.76
C VAL A 270 1.98 13.26 -25.73
N PRO A 271 2.78 12.38 -26.34
CA PRO A 271 2.57 10.94 -26.26
C PRO A 271 3.11 10.36 -24.94
N ILE A 272 2.41 9.34 -24.44
CA ILE A 272 2.87 8.41 -23.41
C ILE A 272 2.92 7.03 -24.08
N ASP A 273 4.13 6.51 -24.26
CA ASP A 273 4.33 5.19 -24.86
C ASP A 273 4.52 4.11 -23.77
N ILE A 274 3.68 3.07 -23.84
CA ILE A 274 3.69 1.92 -22.95
C ILE A 274 4.14 0.71 -23.77
N ARG A 275 5.24 0.09 -23.35
CA ARG A 275 5.67 -1.22 -23.84
C ARG A 275 4.83 -2.28 -23.16
N VAL A 276 4.31 -3.22 -23.94
CA VAL A 276 3.52 -4.36 -23.48
C VAL A 276 4.15 -5.62 -24.05
N GLY A 277 4.66 -6.50 -23.19
CA GLY A 277 5.19 -7.80 -23.64
C GLY A 277 4.11 -8.86 -23.87
N GLU A 278 4.56 -10.07 -24.14
CA GLU A 278 3.70 -11.23 -24.36
C GLU A 278 2.88 -11.57 -23.12
N ASN A 279 1.59 -11.91 -23.30
CA ASN A 279 0.67 -12.30 -22.23
C ASN A 279 0.58 -11.32 -21.06
N ALA A 280 0.75 -10.02 -21.31
CA ALA A 280 0.72 -8.97 -20.28
C ALA A 280 -0.65 -8.81 -19.58
N GLY A 281 -1.72 -9.33 -20.17
CA GLY A 281 -3.07 -9.28 -19.60
C GLY A 281 -3.71 -7.90 -19.74
N ASN A 282 -4.26 -7.39 -18.63
CA ASN A 282 -4.95 -6.10 -18.60
C ASN A 282 -4.00 -4.99 -18.15
N ILE A 283 -4.22 -3.77 -18.64
CA ILE A 283 -3.43 -2.60 -18.27
C ILE A 283 -4.36 -1.53 -17.71
N TYR A 284 -4.05 -1.08 -16.50
CA TYR A 284 -4.63 0.13 -15.91
C TYR A 284 -3.58 1.24 -16.00
N CYS A 285 -3.97 2.43 -16.44
CA CYS A 285 -3.09 3.60 -16.48
C CYS A 285 -3.88 4.84 -16.07
N SER A 286 -3.35 5.61 -15.12
CA SER A 286 -3.98 6.84 -14.65
C SER A 286 -3.10 8.05 -14.90
N ILE A 287 -3.69 9.11 -15.47
CA ILE A 287 -3.02 10.36 -15.83
C ILE A 287 -3.65 11.48 -15.02
N TYR A 288 -2.87 12.12 -14.15
CA TYR A 288 -3.27 13.25 -13.32
C TYR A 288 -2.64 14.54 -13.84
N THR A 289 -3.43 15.60 -13.96
CA THR A 289 -2.96 16.94 -14.36
C THR A 289 -2.84 17.88 -13.17
N GLY A 290 -2.26 19.07 -13.40
CA GLY A 290 -2.31 20.19 -12.46
C GLY A 290 -3.74 20.71 -12.20
N ILE A 291 -3.85 21.63 -11.25
CA ILE A 291 -5.12 22.30 -10.97
C ILE A 291 -5.56 23.11 -12.19
N SER A 292 -6.87 23.11 -12.48
CA SER A 292 -7.48 23.81 -13.63
C SER A 292 -7.09 23.30 -15.03
N ASP A 293 -6.01 22.54 -15.17
CA ASP A 293 -5.65 21.89 -16.43
C ASP A 293 -6.70 20.85 -16.82
N ARG A 294 -7.05 20.83 -18.11
CA ARG A 294 -7.95 19.85 -18.70
C ARG A 294 -7.30 19.24 -19.92
N VAL A 295 -7.41 17.93 -20.01
CA VAL A 295 -6.82 17.15 -21.11
C VAL A 295 -7.81 16.16 -21.67
N SER A 296 -7.67 15.85 -22.95
CA SER A 296 -8.37 14.75 -23.60
C SER A 296 -7.36 13.77 -24.19
N ILE A 297 -7.83 12.56 -24.47
CA ILE A 297 -6.99 11.40 -24.75
C ILE A 297 -7.40 10.80 -26.08
N ALA A 298 -6.41 10.46 -26.89
CA ALA A 298 -6.53 9.49 -27.98
C ALA A 298 -5.64 8.29 -27.67
N VAL A 299 -5.94 7.15 -28.27
CA VAL A 299 -5.14 5.93 -28.08
C VAL A 299 -4.80 5.36 -29.45
N ARG A 300 -3.52 5.07 -29.66
CA ARG A 300 -3.02 4.32 -30.81
C ARG A 300 -2.52 2.96 -30.34
N THR A 301 -2.98 1.92 -31.01
CA THR A 301 -2.68 0.53 -30.68
C THR A 301 -1.38 0.06 -31.35
N PRO A 302 -0.81 -1.10 -30.96
CA PRO A 302 0.39 -1.66 -31.58
C PRO A 302 0.24 -1.93 -33.08
N THR A 303 -0.96 -2.33 -33.55
CA THR A 303 -1.23 -2.55 -34.98
C THR A 303 -1.52 -1.26 -35.77
N GLY A 304 -1.57 -0.11 -35.08
CA GLY A 304 -1.81 1.20 -35.68
C GLY A 304 -3.29 1.62 -35.74
N GLU A 305 -4.22 0.85 -35.15
CA GLU A 305 -5.60 1.30 -34.98
C GLU A 305 -5.62 2.57 -34.11
N PHE A 306 -6.46 3.54 -34.48
CA PHE A 306 -6.50 4.86 -33.85
C PHE A 306 -7.88 5.13 -33.27
N ILE A 307 -7.96 5.18 -31.95
CA ILE A 307 -9.14 5.66 -31.23
C ILE A 307 -9.00 7.18 -31.11
N GLY A 308 -9.83 7.89 -31.87
CA GLY A 308 -9.82 9.35 -31.94
C GLY A 308 -10.07 10.03 -30.59
N ARG A 309 -9.66 11.30 -30.53
CA ARG A 309 -9.78 12.16 -29.34
C ARG A 309 -11.21 12.13 -28.78
N PHE A 310 -11.33 11.66 -27.55
CA PHE A 310 -12.58 11.70 -26.79
C PHE A 310 -12.58 12.96 -25.93
N SER A 311 -13.48 13.92 -26.21
CA SER A 311 -13.51 15.17 -25.46
C SER A 311 -13.85 14.93 -23.99
N ALA A 312 -13.08 15.55 -23.10
CA ALA A 312 -13.24 15.38 -21.66
C ALA A 312 -14.58 15.96 -21.19
N LYS A 313 -15.47 15.10 -20.70
CA LYS A 313 -16.66 15.47 -19.91
C LYS A 313 -16.58 14.73 -18.58
N SER A 314 -16.83 15.41 -17.46
CA SER A 314 -16.73 14.77 -16.15
C SER A 314 -17.71 13.60 -16.03
N GLY A 315 -17.25 12.48 -15.49
CA GLY A 315 -18.01 11.22 -15.37
C GLY A 315 -18.20 10.49 -16.69
N SER A 316 -17.69 11.00 -17.82
CA SER A 316 -17.85 10.32 -19.11
C SER A 316 -16.92 9.13 -19.23
N THR A 317 -17.45 8.03 -19.77
CA THR A 317 -16.70 6.83 -20.10
C THR A 317 -16.94 6.45 -21.56
N LEU A 318 -15.86 6.29 -22.32
CA LEU A 318 -15.86 5.71 -23.65
C LEU A 318 -15.37 4.27 -23.55
N ARG A 319 -16.11 3.32 -24.14
CA ARG A 319 -15.68 1.92 -24.28
C ARG A 319 -15.66 1.55 -25.75
N THR A 320 -14.50 1.18 -26.25
CA THR A 320 -14.27 0.83 -27.66
C THR A 320 -13.62 -0.54 -27.75
N LYS A 321 -14.29 -1.47 -28.42
CA LYS A 321 -13.68 -2.75 -28.82
C LYS A 321 -12.92 -2.54 -30.12
N LEU A 322 -11.65 -2.95 -30.15
CA LEU A 322 -10.81 -2.80 -31.33
C LEU A 322 -11.25 -3.73 -32.47
N VAL A 323 -10.99 -3.32 -33.70
CA VAL A 323 -11.34 -4.07 -34.91
C VAL A 323 -10.18 -4.97 -35.35
N LEU A 324 -8.95 -4.47 -35.25
CA LEU A 324 -7.74 -5.15 -35.70
C LEU A 324 -7.13 -6.04 -34.60
N GLU A 325 -7.65 -5.95 -33.37
CA GLU A 325 -7.08 -6.58 -32.19
C GLU A 325 -8.19 -7.07 -31.26
N ARG A 326 -7.87 -8.01 -30.37
CA ARG A 326 -8.83 -8.56 -29.40
C ARG A 326 -9.13 -7.61 -28.24
N SER A 327 -8.30 -6.59 -28.04
CA SER A 327 -8.37 -5.73 -26.86
C SER A 327 -9.58 -4.81 -26.86
N THR A 328 -9.98 -4.39 -25.67
CA THR A 328 -10.98 -3.35 -25.46
C THR A 328 -10.36 -2.19 -24.69
N VAL A 329 -10.52 -0.97 -25.20
CA VAL A 329 -10.06 0.25 -24.52
C VAL A 329 -11.25 0.90 -23.83
N VAL A 330 -11.09 1.21 -22.54
CA VAL A 330 -12.04 1.98 -21.75
C VAL A 330 -11.34 3.23 -21.24
N LEU A 331 -11.88 4.39 -21.56
CA LEU A 331 -11.34 5.69 -21.20
C LEU A 331 -12.37 6.45 -20.35
N SER A 332 -11.98 6.86 -19.15
CA SER A 332 -12.86 7.58 -18.22
C SER A 332 -12.22 8.89 -17.77
N TYR A 333 -13.04 9.93 -17.60
CA TYR A 333 -12.61 11.24 -17.11
C TYR A 333 -13.33 11.65 -15.83
N PHE A 334 -12.57 12.14 -14.86
CA PHE A 334 -13.13 12.67 -13.61
C PHE A 334 -12.48 14.01 -13.27
N PHE A 335 -13.30 15.06 -13.18
CA PHE A 335 -12.86 16.40 -12.80
C PHE A 335 -14.05 17.32 -12.44
N PRO A 336 -13.88 18.34 -11.58
CA PRO A 336 -12.73 18.50 -10.70
C PRO A 336 -12.71 17.38 -9.64
N LEU A 337 -11.51 16.89 -9.31
CA LEU A 337 -11.33 16.01 -8.16
C LEU A 337 -11.49 16.80 -6.87
N GLU A 338 -12.22 16.21 -5.91
CA GLU A 338 -12.38 16.79 -4.59
C GLU A 338 -11.01 16.84 -3.87
N GLY A 339 -10.73 17.92 -3.13
CA GLY A 339 -9.43 18.19 -2.51
C GLY A 339 -8.48 18.94 -3.46
N SER A 340 -8.05 18.33 -4.56
CA SER A 340 -7.00 18.90 -5.43
C SER A 340 -7.50 19.80 -6.58
N GLY A 341 -8.76 19.69 -7.00
CA GLY A 341 -9.30 20.41 -8.17
C GLY A 341 -8.74 19.94 -9.52
N ALA A 342 -7.90 18.90 -9.50
CA ALA A 342 -7.24 18.30 -10.67
C ALA A 342 -8.22 17.51 -11.55
N GLN A 343 -7.72 17.03 -12.69
CA GLN A 343 -8.35 15.99 -13.48
C GLN A 343 -7.58 14.68 -13.33
N VAL A 344 -8.30 13.56 -13.30
CA VAL A 344 -7.74 12.24 -13.61
C VAL A 344 -8.39 11.68 -14.88
N SER A 345 -7.56 11.18 -15.77
CA SER A 345 -7.96 10.39 -16.94
C SER A 345 -7.49 8.96 -16.72
N VAL A 346 -8.40 8.00 -16.79
CA VAL A 346 -8.10 6.58 -16.59
C VAL A 346 -8.24 5.84 -17.91
N VAL A 347 -7.16 5.22 -18.37
CA VAL A 347 -7.12 4.35 -19.54
C VAL A 347 -7.00 2.90 -19.06
N ARG A 348 -7.99 2.09 -19.42
CA ARG A 348 -8.02 0.65 -19.16
C ARG A 348 -7.95 -0.08 -20.49
N ILE A 349 -6.95 -0.93 -20.67
CA ILE A 349 -6.80 -1.79 -21.84
C ILE A 349 -7.05 -3.22 -21.36
N ILE A 350 -8.17 -3.79 -21.79
CA ILE A 350 -8.56 -5.16 -21.45
C ILE A 350 -8.02 -6.08 -22.53
N ASP A 351 -7.35 -7.15 -22.11
CA ASP A 351 -6.68 -8.14 -22.98
C ASP A 351 -5.72 -7.48 -23.98
N ALA A 352 -4.75 -6.73 -23.45
CA ALA A 352 -3.79 -5.95 -24.23
C ALA A 352 -2.95 -6.83 -25.16
N THR A 353 -2.84 -6.41 -26.41
CA THR A 353 -1.93 -7.01 -27.38
C THR A 353 -0.48 -6.60 -27.09
N PRO A 354 0.49 -7.49 -27.35
CA PRO A 354 1.91 -7.15 -27.24
C PRO A 354 2.31 -6.07 -28.25
N GLY A 355 3.24 -5.19 -27.84
CA GLY A 355 3.78 -4.11 -28.63
C GLY A 355 3.74 -2.76 -27.91
N ILE A 356 3.77 -1.67 -28.68
CA ILE A 356 3.78 -0.31 -28.13
C ILE A 356 2.39 0.28 -28.24
N TRP A 357 1.80 0.60 -27.09
CA TRP A 357 0.58 1.39 -26.99
C TRP A 357 0.96 2.85 -26.79
N THR A 358 0.44 3.75 -27.63
CA THR A 358 0.64 5.21 -27.45
C THR A 358 -0.65 5.84 -26.96
N ILE A 359 -0.63 6.38 -25.74
CA ILE A 359 -1.68 7.26 -25.21
C ILE A 359 -1.29 8.70 -25.53
N ILE A 360 -2.11 9.42 -26.29
CA ILE A 360 -1.80 10.79 -26.71
C ILE A 360 -2.62 11.76 -25.87
N VAL A 361 -1.94 12.61 -25.10
CA VAL A 361 -2.56 13.58 -24.19
C VAL A 361 -2.63 14.94 -24.86
N TYR A 362 -3.84 15.42 -25.14
CA TYR A 362 -4.11 16.73 -25.75
C TYR A 362 -4.47 17.76 -24.69
N GLY A 363 -3.91 18.97 -24.80
CA GLY A 363 -4.28 20.10 -23.95
C GLY A 363 -5.60 20.73 -24.37
N ASP A 364 -6.63 20.62 -23.52
CA ASP A 364 -7.93 21.28 -23.72
C ASP A 364 -7.93 22.67 -23.05
N ILE A 365 -7.43 22.73 -21.81
CA ILE A 365 -7.21 23.95 -21.03
C ILE A 365 -5.87 23.75 -20.32
N ILE A 366 -4.91 24.65 -20.54
CA ILE A 366 -3.55 24.50 -20.00
C ILE A 366 -3.18 25.77 -19.23
N ASN A 367 -2.74 25.58 -17.98
CA ASN A 367 -2.10 26.56 -17.11
C ASN A 367 -0.61 26.25 -17.00
N ASP A 368 -0.23 25.16 -16.33
CA ASP A 368 1.18 24.71 -16.25
C ASP A 368 1.49 23.53 -17.19
N GLY A 369 0.46 22.78 -17.61
CA GLY A 369 0.57 21.69 -18.58
C GLY A 369 1.18 20.41 -18.03
N THR A 370 1.57 20.39 -16.76
CA THR A 370 2.22 19.24 -16.13
C THR A 370 1.21 18.14 -15.92
N PHE A 371 1.58 16.94 -16.37
CA PHE A 371 0.85 15.73 -16.04
C PHE A 371 1.79 14.65 -15.52
N HIS A 372 1.24 13.78 -14.69
CA HIS A 372 1.87 12.58 -14.19
C HIS A 372 1.03 11.38 -14.59
N SER A 373 1.69 10.30 -14.98
CA SER A 373 1.03 9.06 -15.34
C SER A 373 1.63 7.90 -14.56
N TRP A 374 0.77 7.07 -13.99
CA TRP A 374 1.17 5.87 -13.25
C TRP A 374 0.52 4.61 -13.81
N LEU A 375 1.32 3.56 -13.86
CA LEU A 375 0.89 2.17 -13.91
C LEU A 375 0.74 1.63 -12.47
N PRO A 376 -0.04 0.56 -12.24
CA PRO A 376 -0.10 -0.12 -10.95
C PRO A 376 1.30 -0.54 -10.47
N ILE A 377 1.44 -0.71 -9.16
CA ILE A 377 2.71 -1.14 -8.57
C ILE A 377 3.14 -2.51 -9.08
N THR A 378 4.42 -2.84 -8.93
CA THR A 378 4.91 -4.18 -9.27
C THR A 378 4.11 -5.27 -8.57
N GLY A 379 3.67 -6.27 -9.35
CA GLY A 379 2.78 -7.34 -8.88
C GLY A 379 1.29 -7.06 -9.06
N PHE A 380 0.90 -5.82 -9.36
CA PHE A 380 -0.48 -5.43 -9.76
C PHE A 380 -0.61 -5.21 -11.28
N VAL A 381 0.50 -5.34 -11.99
CA VAL A 381 0.58 -5.34 -13.45
C VAL A 381 1.70 -6.31 -13.85
N SER A 382 1.63 -6.87 -15.06
CA SER A 382 2.69 -7.73 -15.59
C SER A 382 4.04 -6.98 -15.60
N PRO A 383 5.16 -7.64 -15.25
CA PRO A 383 6.50 -7.05 -15.29
C PRO A 383 6.94 -6.64 -16.70
N GLU A 384 6.23 -7.10 -17.74
CA GLU A 384 6.49 -6.73 -19.13
C GLU A 384 5.71 -5.48 -19.59
N VAL A 385 5.07 -4.77 -18.65
CA VAL A 385 4.32 -3.52 -18.92
C VAL A 385 5.06 -2.34 -18.30
N GLU A 386 5.64 -1.49 -19.13
CA GLU A 386 6.49 -0.38 -18.65
C GLU A 386 6.31 0.86 -19.53
N PHE A 387 6.50 2.05 -18.94
CA PHE A 387 6.67 3.25 -19.75
C PHE A 387 8.02 3.21 -20.49
N LEU A 388 8.00 3.58 -21.78
CA LEU A 388 9.24 3.70 -22.57
C LEU A 388 10.11 4.88 -22.12
N SER A 389 9.48 5.96 -21.66
CA SER A 389 10.15 7.15 -21.13
C SER A 389 9.77 7.38 -19.66
N PRO A 390 10.25 6.51 -18.74
CA PRO A 390 9.90 6.63 -17.33
C PRO A 390 10.61 7.81 -16.67
N THR A 391 10.03 8.33 -15.59
CA THR A 391 10.67 9.30 -14.71
C THR A 391 10.89 8.65 -13.34
N PRO A 392 12.13 8.56 -12.83
CA PRO A 392 12.44 7.80 -11.61
C PRO A 392 11.97 8.50 -10.32
N ASN A 393 11.62 9.79 -10.39
CA ASN A 393 11.06 10.58 -9.28
C ASN A 393 9.53 10.50 -9.27
N TYR A 394 8.89 10.96 -8.19
CA TYR A 394 7.43 10.87 -7.97
C TYR A 394 6.92 9.41 -7.89
N THR A 395 7.78 8.52 -7.39
CA THR A 395 7.50 7.09 -7.25
C THR A 395 7.04 6.70 -5.85
N VAL A 396 6.97 7.65 -4.92
CA VAL A 396 6.46 7.43 -3.56
C VAL A 396 5.00 7.02 -3.63
N VAL A 397 4.67 5.84 -3.12
CA VAL A 397 3.34 5.23 -3.22
C VAL A 397 2.36 5.84 -2.22
N VAL A 398 1.06 5.76 -2.53
CA VAL A 398 -0.02 6.01 -1.58
C VAL A 398 -0.07 4.83 -0.59
N PRO A 399 -0.15 5.04 0.74
CA PRO A 399 -0.46 6.30 1.41
C PRO A 399 0.75 7.07 1.95
N SER A 400 1.98 6.70 1.62
CA SER A 400 3.18 7.39 2.11
C SER A 400 3.29 8.84 1.61
N THR A 401 2.46 9.23 0.64
CA THR A 401 2.26 10.62 0.19
C THR A 401 1.47 11.49 1.18
N SER A 402 0.83 10.90 2.20
CA SER A 402 0.13 11.63 3.28
C SER A 402 1.05 12.57 4.06
N ILE A 403 0.48 13.63 4.65
CA ILE A 403 1.19 14.54 5.55
C ILE A 403 1.12 14.00 6.98
N GLY A 404 2.25 14.05 7.70
CA GLY A 404 2.30 13.74 9.13
C GLY A 404 2.62 12.29 9.46
N LEU A 405 2.90 11.45 8.46
CA LEU A 405 3.47 10.11 8.64
C LEU A 405 5.00 10.19 8.64
N ILE A 406 5.65 9.20 9.25
CA ILE A 406 7.08 8.95 9.08
C ILE A 406 7.26 8.08 7.84
N LYS A 407 7.90 8.64 6.80
CA LYS A 407 8.05 8.04 5.49
C LYS A 407 9.43 7.42 5.37
N CYS A 408 9.50 6.10 5.32
CA CYS A 408 10.77 5.39 5.33
C CYS A 408 11.11 4.79 3.97
N GLY A 409 12.28 5.15 3.44
CA GLY A 409 12.94 4.45 2.33
C GLY A 409 13.90 3.37 2.84
N ALA A 410 14.52 2.64 1.92
CA ALA A 410 15.43 1.55 2.26
C ALA A 410 16.86 1.84 1.77
N TYR A 411 17.84 1.38 2.55
CA TYR A 411 19.24 1.31 2.13
C TYR A 411 19.83 -0.08 2.40
N ASN A 412 20.90 -0.40 1.69
CA ASN A 412 21.72 -1.58 1.92
C ASN A 412 22.83 -1.22 2.92
N ASN A 413 22.76 -1.83 4.11
CA ASN A 413 23.71 -1.56 5.19
C ASN A 413 25.12 -2.10 4.92
N PHE A 414 25.26 -3.14 4.10
CA PHE A 414 26.57 -3.73 3.79
C PHE A 414 27.37 -2.87 2.80
N THR A 415 26.68 -2.26 1.83
CA THR A 415 27.30 -1.43 0.80
C THR A 415 27.21 0.06 1.10
N ASN A 416 26.47 0.45 2.14
CA ASN A 416 26.15 1.83 2.47
C ASN A 416 25.60 2.61 1.27
N SER A 417 24.69 1.98 0.53
CA SER A 417 24.06 2.53 -0.67
C SER A 417 22.54 2.46 -0.59
N LEU A 418 21.83 3.34 -1.29
CA LEU A 418 20.37 3.24 -1.38
C LEU A 418 19.94 1.88 -1.96
N TYR A 419 18.82 1.36 -1.46
CA TYR A 419 18.17 0.21 -2.08
C TYR A 419 17.72 0.63 -3.47
N ILE A 420 18.09 -0.15 -4.48
CA ILE A 420 17.97 0.27 -5.88
C ILE A 420 16.52 0.59 -6.26
N ASP A 421 15.55 -0.15 -5.72
CA ASP A 421 14.14 0.02 -6.03
C ASP A 421 13.44 1.04 -5.10
N THR A 422 14.11 1.60 -4.08
CA THR A 422 13.46 2.50 -3.13
C THR A 422 12.83 3.69 -3.86
N SER A 423 11.53 3.86 -3.67
CA SER A 423 10.80 5.00 -4.22
C SER A 423 11.28 6.30 -3.59
N TRP A 424 11.22 7.39 -4.35
CA TRP A 424 11.54 8.72 -3.85
C TRP A 424 10.73 9.81 -4.54
N GLY A 425 10.62 10.93 -3.82
CA GLY A 425 9.83 12.08 -4.19
C GLY A 425 10.53 13.01 -5.19
N PRO A 426 10.03 14.24 -5.32
CA PRO A 426 8.92 14.83 -4.55
C PRO A 426 7.58 14.12 -4.79
N THR A 427 6.60 14.32 -3.92
CA THR A 427 5.20 13.91 -4.16
C THR A 427 4.44 14.97 -4.98
N ARG A 428 3.23 14.70 -5.50
CA ARG A 428 2.45 15.71 -6.26
C ARG A 428 2.03 16.89 -5.39
N LEU A 429 1.79 16.66 -4.11
CA LEU A 429 1.88 17.69 -3.10
C LEU A 429 3.37 17.87 -2.78
N PRO A 430 4.05 18.99 -3.08
CA PRO A 430 5.50 19.06 -3.29
C PRO A 430 6.34 18.92 -1.99
N VAL A 431 6.24 17.77 -1.35
CA VAL A 431 6.96 17.35 -0.15
C VAL A 431 8.08 16.42 -0.59
N ILE A 432 9.30 16.67 -0.10
CA ILE A 432 10.42 15.75 -0.29
C ILE A 432 10.15 14.51 0.57
N SER A 433 10.28 13.33 -0.03
CA SER A 433 10.04 12.03 0.61
C SER A 433 11.01 11.00 0.01
N PRO A 434 11.49 9.99 0.74
CA PRO A 434 11.23 9.71 2.16
C PRO A 434 11.79 10.79 3.11
N ASP A 435 11.38 10.73 4.38
CA ASP A 435 11.97 11.57 5.43
C ASP A 435 13.40 11.12 5.74
N PHE A 436 13.62 9.80 5.73
CA PHE A 436 14.93 9.16 5.84
C PHE A 436 14.90 7.71 5.30
N VAL A 437 16.05 7.04 5.34
CA VAL A 437 16.17 5.64 4.96
C VAL A 437 16.65 4.79 6.13
N ALA A 438 16.17 3.55 6.21
CA ALA A 438 16.61 2.54 7.19
C ALA A 438 17.09 1.26 6.47
N PRO A 439 17.79 0.33 7.15
CA PRO A 439 18.21 -0.93 6.52
C PRO A 439 17.00 -1.66 5.94
N GLY A 440 17.05 -2.07 4.68
CA GLY A 440 15.92 -2.73 4.03
C GLY A 440 16.32 -3.73 2.96
N VAL A 441 17.58 -4.16 2.95
CA VAL A 441 18.11 -5.13 1.98
C VAL A 441 18.67 -6.31 2.75
N GLU A 442 18.17 -7.51 2.44
CA GLU A 442 18.56 -8.78 3.05
C GLU A 442 18.56 -8.73 4.60
N VAL A 443 17.56 -8.06 5.16
CA VAL A 443 17.38 -8.02 6.62
C VAL A 443 16.91 -9.39 7.08
N GLY A 444 17.42 -9.84 8.22
CA GLY A 444 17.00 -11.08 8.85
C GLY A 444 15.67 -10.97 9.59
N GLY A 445 14.89 -12.04 9.65
CA GLY A 445 13.62 -12.06 10.38
C GLY A 445 12.96 -13.43 10.36
N VAL A 446 11.80 -13.52 10.99
CA VAL A 446 11.07 -14.78 11.20
C VAL A 446 9.88 -14.87 10.26
N TYR A 447 9.82 -15.94 9.48
CA TYR A 447 8.65 -16.37 8.72
C TYR A 447 7.91 -17.50 9.45
N PRO A 448 6.66 -17.79 9.06
CA PRO A 448 5.94 -19.00 9.45
C PRO A 448 6.72 -20.30 9.14
N SER A 449 7.54 -20.30 8.09
CA SER A 449 8.41 -21.42 7.70
C SER A 449 9.72 -21.50 8.48
N GLY A 450 10.07 -20.49 9.29
CA GLY A 450 11.34 -20.38 9.99
C GLY A 450 12.07 -19.08 9.68
N TYR A 451 13.33 -18.99 10.07
CA TYR A 451 14.14 -17.80 9.83
C TYR A 451 14.46 -17.60 8.33
N GLY A 452 14.47 -16.36 7.86
CA GLY A 452 14.84 -16.01 6.50
C GLY A 452 15.23 -14.53 6.36
N THR A 453 15.39 -14.07 5.13
CA THR A 453 15.67 -12.65 4.84
C THR A 453 14.67 -12.04 3.88
N MET A 454 14.43 -10.74 4.04
CA MET A 454 13.55 -9.95 3.18
C MET A 454 14.23 -8.66 2.75
N SER A 455 13.91 -8.21 1.54
CA SER A 455 14.28 -6.89 1.02
C SER A 455 13.04 -6.07 0.67
N GLY A 456 13.08 -4.77 0.91
CA GLY A 456 12.04 -3.82 0.55
C GLY A 456 11.88 -2.68 1.55
N THR A 457 11.12 -1.66 1.15
CA THR A 457 10.80 -0.52 2.03
C THR A 457 9.87 -0.90 3.18
N SER A 458 9.07 -1.98 3.06
CA SER A 458 8.28 -2.50 4.20
C SER A 458 9.17 -2.93 5.37
N VAL A 459 10.30 -3.58 5.07
CA VAL A 459 11.30 -4.02 6.04
C VAL A 459 11.94 -2.83 6.76
N ALA A 460 12.39 -1.83 6.00
CA ALA A 460 12.95 -0.60 6.55
C ALA A 460 11.93 0.14 7.45
N THR A 461 10.64 0.08 7.07
CA THR A 461 9.54 0.65 7.85
C THR A 461 9.30 -0.11 9.15
N ALA A 462 9.46 -1.44 9.18
CA ALA A 462 9.35 -2.22 10.41
C ALA A 462 10.46 -1.87 11.41
N ILE A 463 11.71 -1.74 10.95
CA ILE A 463 12.84 -1.26 11.79
C ILE A 463 12.52 0.12 12.34
N THR A 464 12.09 1.03 11.46
CA THR A 464 11.70 2.39 11.83
C THR A 464 10.57 2.42 12.85
N THR A 465 9.57 1.56 12.71
CA THR A 465 8.45 1.46 13.65
C THR A 465 8.93 1.03 15.04
N GLY A 466 9.79 0.02 15.11
CA GLY A 466 10.39 -0.37 16.39
C GLY A 466 11.26 0.75 17.00
N ALA A 467 12.02 1.47 16.17
CA ALA A 467 12.77 2.65 16.63
C ALA A 467 11.85 3.76 17.16
N CYS A 468 10.69 3.98 16.53
CA CYS A 468 9.70 4.96 17.00
C CYS A 468 9.05 4.54 18.31
N ALA A 469 8.82 3.24 18.53
CA ALA A 469 8.34 2.71 19.80
C ALA A 469 9.28 3.07 20.98
N PHE A 470 10.55 3.38 20.72
CA PHE A 470 11.45 3.92 21.75
C PHE A 470 11.14 5.36 22.14
N ASN A 471 10.83 6.22 21.16
CA ASN A 471 10.64 7.65 21.36
C ASN A 471 9.25 7.98 21.92
N THR A 472 8.22 7.21 21.55
CA THR A 472 6.86 7.44 22.06
C THR A 472 6.75 7.14 23.56
N ALA A 473 7.61 6.29 24.11
CA ALA A 473 7.73 6.05 25.57
C ALA A 473 8.17 7.30 26.36
N MET A 474 8.82 8.27 25.71
CA MET A 474 9.38 9.47 26.33
C MET A 474 8.48 10.71 26.22
N GLY A 475 7.26 10.58 25.65
CA GLY A 475 6.28 11.68 25.57
C GLY A 475 6.62 12.77 24.56
N SER A 476 7.49 12.49 23.58
CA SER A 476 8.06 13.49 22.66
C SER A 476 7.83 13.21 21.17
N CYS A 477 6.72 12.56 20.80
CA CYS A 477 6.24 12.52 19.41
C CYS A 477 5.10 13.51 19.21
#